data_AF-A0A2C6ACP8-F1
#
_entry.id   AF-A0A2C6ACP8-F1
#
_cell.length_a   1.000
_cell.length_b   1.000
_cell.length_c   1.000
_cell.angle_alpha   90.00
_cell.angle_beta   90.00
_cell.angle_gamma   90.00
#
_symmetry.space_group_name_H-M   'P 1'
#
loop_
_entity.id
_entity.type
_entity.pdbx_description
1 polymer ?
#
loop_
_entity_poly.entity_id
_entity_poly.type
_entity_poly.pdbx_seq_one_letter_code
_entity_poly.pdbx_strand_id
1 'polypeptide(L)'
;MANGFRNAIRVIRSESSDANHQNPLIILGHSLGGIITKEALIKMKDGDNHDQANFKATYALLFFGVPNRGMEIRHFTPIVHNAPNRYLVEVLGTGSDFLREQSAKFPIIFHFKDSEIISYYETEETPTAQMVDDKWERTGKTVLLVPYDSAIHSRPWELTDRYLVQVNRDHSEMVKFSERPRW
;
A
#
# COMPACT_ATOMS: atom_id res chain seq x y z
N MET A 1 10.35 3.80 -8.17
CA MET A 1 9.37 2.70 -7.94
C MET A 1 8.05 2.93 -8.64
N ALA A 2 7.32 4.04 -8.41
CA ALA A 2 6.04 4.31 -9.09
C ALA A 2 6.10 4.21 -10.63
N ASN A 3 7.14 4.76 -11.26
CA ASN A 3 7.35 4.63 -12.72
C ASN A 3 7.58 3.17 -13.14
N GLY A 4 8.24 2.37 -12.29
CA GLY A 4 8.44 0.94 -12.54
C GLY A 4 7.13 0.17 -12.49
N PHE A 5 6.29 0.43 -11.48
CA PHE A 5 4.97 -0.19 -11.38
C PHE A 5 4.04 0.25 -12.52
N ARG A 6 4.04 1.54 -12.89
CA ARG A 6 3.35 2.06 -14.07
C ARG A 6 3.77 1.34 -15.35
N ASN A 7 5.07 1.15 -15.56
CA ASN A 7 5.59 0.44 -16.73
C ASN A 7 5.21 -1.05 -16.71
N ALA A 8 5.20 -1.70 -15.54
CA ALA A 8 4.77 -3.09 -15.42
C ALA A 8 3.30 -3.27 -15.85
N ILE A 9 2.41 -2.37 -15.44
CA ILE A 9 0.99 -2.40 -15.88
C ILE A 9 0.90 -2.28 -17.40
N ARG A 10 1.68 -1.38 -18.02
CA ARG A 10 1.71 -1.24 -19.48
C ARG A 10 2.12 -2.53 -20.18
N VAL A 11 3.20 -3.16 -19.71
CA VAL A 11 3.71 -4.41 -20.31
C VAL A 11 2.66 -5.52 -20.21
N ILE A 12 2.16 -5.80 -19.01
CA ILE A 12 1.17 -6.86 -18.77
C ILE A 12 -0.08 -6.69 -19.64
N ARG A 13 -0.54 -5.44 -19.82
CA ARG A 13 -1.71 -5.17 -20.65
C ARG A 13 -1.44 -5.18 -22.14
N SER A 14 -0.24 -4.80 -22.58
CA SER A 14 0.15 -4.90 -23.98
C SER A 14 0.30 -6.35 -24.45
N GLU A 15 0.65 -7.26 -23.53
CA GLU A 15 0.76 -8.70 -23.80
C GLU A 15 -0.61 -9.40 -23.76
N SER A 16 -1.60 -8.81 -23.08
CA SER A 16 -2.98 -9.31 -23.08
C SER A 16 -3.68 -8.98 -24.40
N SER A 17 -4.62 -9.83 -24.84
CA SER A 17 -5.45 -9.59 -26.04
C SER A 17 -6.32 -8.33 -25.96
N ASP A 18 -6.28 -7.63 -24.83
CA ASP A 18 -7.09 -6.47 -24.49
C ASP A 18 -6.36 -5.15 -24.82
N ALA A 19 -6.00 -5.00 -26.10
CA ALA A 19 -5.34 -3.79 -26.61
C ALA A 19 -6.16 -2.51 -26.38
N ASN A 20 -7.49 -2.64 -26.18
CA ASN A 20 -8.42 -1.54 -25.93
C ASN A 20 -8.67 -1.24 -24.45
N HIS A 21 -7.96 -1.90 -23.53
CA HIS A 21 -8.09 -1.70 -22.08
C HIS A 21 -9.51 -1.91 -21.53
N GLN A 22 -10.30 -2.81 -22.12
CA GLN A 22 -11.68 -3.07 -21.71
C GLN A 22 -11.80 -3.87 -20.42
N ASN A 23 -10.77 -4.63 -20.04
CA ASN A 23 -10.77 -5.39 -18.79
C ASN A 23 -10.51 -4.46 -17.59
N PRO A 24 -11.35 -4.52 -16.55
CA PRO A 24 -11.13 -3.75 -15.33
C PRO A 24 -9.84 -4.24 -14.62
N LEU A 25 -9.05 -3.29 -14.09
CA LEU A 25 -7.90 -3.58 -13.24
C LEU A 25 -8.32 -3.63 -11.77
N ILE A 26 -7.84 -4.66 -11.09
CA ILE A 26 -7.92 -4.81 -9.65
C ILE A 26 -6.48 -4.86 -9.14
N ILE A 27 -6.13 -3.94 -8.24
CA ILE A 27 -4.76 -3.84 -7.71
C ILE A 27 -4.77 -4.10 -6.21
N LEU A 28 -3.91 -5.01 -5.78
CA LEU A 28 -3.68 -5.32 -4.38
C LEU A 28 -2.38 -4.64 -3.95
N GLY A 29 -2.45 -3.71 -2.99
CA GLY A 29 -1.31 -3.00 -2.45
C GLY A 29 -1.14 -3.29 -0.97
N HIS A 30 -0.06 -3.97 -0.59
CA HIS A 30 0.33 -4.15 0.82
C HIS A 30 1.41 -3.14 1.22
N SER A 31 1.27 -2.51 2.38
CA SER A 31 2.27 -1.61 2.96
C SER A 31 2.75 -0.56 1.93
N LEU A 32 4.05 -0.43 1.70
CA LEU A 32 4.66 0.44 0.69
C LEU A 32 4.09 0.24 -0.73
N GLY A 33 3.65 -0.97 -1.08
CA GLY A 33 3.03 -1.25 -2.38
C GLY A 33 1.77 -0.42 -2.65
N GLY A 34 0.98 -0.11 -1.62
CA GLY A 34 -0.17 0.79 -1.73
C GLY A 34 0.23 2.23 -2.02
N ILE A 35 1.29 2.73 -1.37
CA ILE A 35 1.87 4.06 -1.63
C ILE A 35 2.40 4.18 -3.06
N ILE A 36 3.10 3.14 -3.54
CA ILE A 36 3.59 3.05 -4.92
C ILE A 36 2.43 3.05 -5.91
N THR A 37 1.36 2.31 -5.61
CA THR A 37 0.15 2.23 -6.43
C THR A 37 -0.53 3.60 -6.55
N LYS A 38 -0.75 4.29 -5.41
CA LYS A 38 -1.34 5.63 -5.38
C LYS A 38 -0.51 6.61 -6.19
N GLU A 39 0.81 6.61 -6.03
CA GLU A 39 1.72 7.46 -6.81
C GLU A 39 1.66 7.17 -8.31
N ALA A 40 1.59 5.89 -8.69
CA ALA A 40 1.51 5.50 -10.09
C ALA A 40 0.20 6.00 -10.72
N LEU A 41 -0.94 5.85 -10.04
CA LEU A 41 -2.23 6.36 -10.52
C LEU A 41 -2.26 7.88 -10.66
N ILE A 42 -1.68 8.61 -9.69
CA ILE A 42 -1.51 10.07 -9.78
C ILE A 42 -0.74 10.45 -11.04
N LYS A 43 0.37 9.76 -11.33
CA LYS A 43 1.16 10.01 -12.54
C LYS A 43 0.46 9.58 -13.82
N MET A 44 -0.33 8.51 -13.78
CA MET A 44 -1.03 8.02 -14.95
C MET A 44 -2.14 8.97 -15.41
N LYS A 45 -2.77 9.70 -14.48
CA LYS A 45 -3.82 10.67 -14.79
C LYS A 45 -3.37 11.73 -15.82
N ASP A 46 -2.12 12.17 -15.75
CA ASP A 46 -1.53 13.17 -16.65
C ASP A 46 -0.48 12.55 -17.60
N GLY A 47 -0.50 11.22 -17.72
CA GLY A 47 0.37 10.46 -18.62
C GLY A 47 -0.12 10.43 -20.07
N ASP A 48 0.51 9.59 -20.87
CA ASP A 48 0.10 9.36 -22.26
C ASP A 48 -1.21 8.56 -22.36
N ASN A 49 -1.66 8.27 -23.59
CA ASN A 49 -2.91 7.55 -23.83
C ASN A 49 -2.95 6.17 -23.15
N HIS A 50 -1.83 5.46 -23.06
CA HIS A 50 -1.77 4.16 -22.39
C HIS A 50 -1.95 4.30 -20.89
N ASP A 51 -1.34 5.31 -20.28
CA ASP A 51 -1.54 5.58 -18.86
C ASP A 51 -2.98 5.98 -18.55
N GLN A 52 -3.56 6.88 -19.34
CA GLN A 52 -4.91 7.34 -19.10
C GLN A 52 -5.92 6.21 -19.30
N ALA A 53 -5.67 5.30 -20.25
CA ALA A 53 -6.48 4.09 -20.42
C ALA A 53 -6.38 3.18 -19.19
N ASN A 54 -5.16 2.93 -18.68
CA ASN A 54 -4.93 2.16 -17.45
C ASN A 54 -5.57 2.77 -16.22
N PHE A 55 -5.43 4.09 -16.07
CA PHE A 55 -6.02 4.85 -14.99
C PHE A 55 -7.53 4.71 -14.98
N LYS A 56 -8.20 4.90 -16.13
CA LYS A 56 -9.65 4.76 -16.28
C LYS A 56 -10.13 3.32 -16.12
N ALA A 57 -9.33 2.34 -16.53
CA ALA A 57 -9.66 0.93 -16.37
C ALA A 57 -9.48 0.43 -14.93
N THR A 58 -8.89 1.21 -14.02
CA THR A 58 -8.72 0.81 -12.62
C THR A 58 -10.06 0.84 -11.89
N TYR A 59 -10.59 -0.35 -11.61
CA TYR A 59 -11.90 -0.54 -10.99
C TYR A 59 -11.82 -0.76 -9.49
N ALA A 60 -10.83 -1.52 -8.99
CA ALA A 60 -10.74 -1.80 -7.56
C ALA A 60 -9.32 -1.71 -7.01
N LEU A 61 -9.20 -1.15 -5.80
CA LEU A 61 -7.97 -1.04 -5.04
C LEU A 61 -8.16 -1.70 -3.67
N LEU A 62 -7.40 -2.76 -3.40
CA LEU A 62 -7.43 -3.47 -2.13
C LEU A 62 -6.13 -3.16 -1.39
N PHE A 63 -6.22 -2.41 -0.31
CA PHE A 63 -5.07 -1.88 0.42
C PHE A 63 -4.91 -2.56 1.77
N PHE A 64 -3.79 -3.24 1.99
CA PHE A 64 -3.48 -3.97 3.21
C PHE A 64 -2.42 -3.22 4.01
N GLY A 65 -2.80 -2.62 5.14
CA GLY A 65 -1.88 -1.93 6.05
C GLY A 65 -1.08 -0.84 5.35
N VAL A 66 -1.69 -0.04 4.47
CA VAL A 66 -0.96 0.97 3.69
C VAL A 66 -0.70 2.20 4.56
N PRO A 67 0.56 2.63 4.77
CA PRO A 67 0.88 3.70 5.73
C PRO A 67 0.74 5.09 5.13
N ASN A 68 -0.49 5.48 4.76
CA ASN A 68 -0.77 6.73 4.03
C ASN A 68 -0.45 7.99 4.83
N ARG A 69 -0.47 7.90 6.17
CA ARG A 69 -0.10 8.97 7.11
C ARG A 69 1.14 8.63 7.93
N GLY A 70 1.88 7.62 7.47
CA GLY A 70 3.07 7.11 8.09
C GLY A 70 2.83 5.85 8.92
N MET A 71 3.93 5.27 9.37
CA MET A 71 3.99 4.07 10.21
C MET A 71 5.07 4.22 11.28
N GLU A 72 5.08 3.30 12.23
CA GLU A 72 6.18 3.12 13.16
C GLU A 72 7.44 2.70 12.37
N ILE A 73 8.42 3.61 12.30
CA ILE A 73 9.69 3.36 11.61
C ILE A 73 10.92 3.25 12.52
N ARG A 74 10.80 3.59 13.82
CA ARG A 74 11.95 3.63 14.76
C ARG A 74 12.60 2.27 14.90
N HIS A 75 11.84 1.20 14.72
CA HIS A 75 12.35 -0.17 14.80
C HIS A 75 13.01 -0.64 13.50
N PHE A 76 12.78 0.04 12.37
CA PHE A 76 13.44 -0.27 11.10
C PHE A 76 14.73 0.55 10.92
N THR A 77 14.80 1.77 11.43
CA THR A 77 15.96 2.68 11.28
C THR A 77 17.32 2.01 11.56
N PRO A 78 17.48 1.20 12.62
CA PRO A 78 18.74 0.50 12.89
C PRO A 78 19.08 -0.61 11.89
N ILE A 79 18.07 -1.29 11.33
CA ILE A 79 18.25 -2.37 10.34
C ILE A 79 18.63 -1.79 8.98
N VAL A 80 18.02 -0.66 8.59
CA VAL A 80 18.28 -0.02 7.28
C VAL A 80 19.42 0.99 7.28
N HIS A 81 20.19 1.11 8.37
CA HIS A 81 21.18 2.17 8.56
C HIS A 81 22.17 2.34 7.38
N ASN A 82 22.53 1.24 6.71
CA ASN A 82 23.40 1.20 5.52
C ASN A 82 22.73 0.57 4.27
N ALA A 83 21.41 0.35 4.30
CA ALA A 83 20.71 -0.26 3.18
C ALA A 83 20.35 0.80 2.12
N PRO A 84 20.43 0.48 0.81
CA PRO A 84 19.94 1.35 -0.26
C PRO A 84 18.49 1.82 -0.08
N ASN A 85 17.72 1.08 0.72
CA ASN A 85 16.30 1.29 0.98
C ASN A 85 16.03 2.23 2.17
N ARG A 86 17.05 2.84 2.78
CA ARG A 86 16.87 3.74 3.93
C ARG A 86 15.89 4.88 3.65
N TYR A 87 16.04 5.52 2.49
CA TYR A 87 15.14 6.59 2.04
C TYR A 87 13.68 6.12 1.98
N LEU A 88 13.43 4.86 1.62
CA LEU A 88 12.07 4.31 1.59
C LEU A 88 11.47 4.21 2.97
N VAL A 89 12.25 3.77 3.96
CA VAL A 89 11.79 3.68 5.34
C VAL A 89 11.52 5.08 5.90
N GLU A 90 12.39 6.05 5.61
CA GLU A 90 12.22 7.44 6.06
C GLU A 90 10.94 8.08 5.47
N VAL A 91 10.65 7.84 4.18
CA VAL A 91 9.42 8.33 3.54
C VAL A 91 8.15 7.75 4.17
N LEU A 92 8.22 6.55 4.76
CA LEU A 92 7.10 5.90 5.45
C LEU A 92 6.92 6.40 6.89
N GLY A 93 7.81 7.24 7.40
CA GLY A 93 7.69 7.82 8.73
C GLY A 93 6.50 8.76 8.88
N THR A 94 5.99 8.87 10.10
CA THR A 94 5.00 9.90 10.47
C THR A 94 5.55 11.30 10.19
N GLY A 95 4.73 12.17 9.59
CA GLY A 95 5.13 13.54 9.26
C GLY A 95 5.83 13.71 7.90
N SER A 96 5.95 12.65 7.10
CA SER A 96 6.48 12.72 5.73
C SER A 96 5.66 13.68 4.84
N ASP A 97 6.33 14.69 4.30
CA ASP A 97 5.73 15.66 3.36
C ASP A 97 5.20 14.96 2.10
N PHE A 98 5.94 13.96 1.61
CA PHE A 98 5.53 13.15 0.48
C PHE A 98 4.19 12.43 0.75
N LEU A 99 4.06 11.77 1.91
CA LEU A 99 2.82 11.07 2.26
C LEU A 99 1.66 12.04 2.46
N ARG A 100 1.91 13.21 3.04
CA ARG A 100 0.89 14.26 3.21
C ARG A 100 0.38 14.76 1.87
N GLU A 101 1.28 15.08 0.94
CA GLU A 101 0.91 15.51 -0.40
C GLU A 101 0.18 14.42 -1.19
N GLN A 102 0.71 13.20 -1.18
CA GLN A 102 0.11 12.08 -1.90
C GLN A 102 -1.30 11.79 -1.38
N SER A 103 -1.46 11.73 -0.05
CA SER A 103 -2.76 11.51 0.60
C SER A 103 -3.77 12.61 0.25
N ALA A 104 -3.34 13.87 0.17
CA ALA A 104 -4.22 14.97 -0.25
C ALA A 104 -4.61 14.88 -1.74
N LYS A 105 -3.66 14.55 -2.63
CA LYS A 105 -3.89 14.51 -4.09
C LYS A 105 -4.71 13.29 -4.53
N PHE A 106 -4.44 12.12 -3.97
CA PHE A 106 -5.02 10.85 -4.40
C PHE A 106 -6.57 10.85 -4.49
N PRO A 107 -7.34 11.23 -3.46
CA PRO A 107 -8.79 11.17 -3.51
C PRO A 107 -9.41 12.18 -4.48
N ILE A 108 -8.70 13.27 -4.78
CA ILE A 108 -9.11 14.27 -5.78
C ILE A 108 -8.88 13.71 -7.19
N ILE A 109 -7.72 13.09 -7.42
CA ILE A 109 -7.33 12.57 -8.72
C ILE A 109 -8.15 11.32 -9.07
N PHE A 110 -8.18 10.32 -8.20
CA PHE A 110 -8.86 9.05 -8.43
C PHE A 110 -10.32 9.08 -7.93
N HIS A 111 -11.14 9.98 -8.46
CA HIS A 111 -12.49 10.26 -7.95
C HIS A 111 -13.63 9.42 -8.58
N PHE A 112 -13.31 8.31 -9.25
CA PHE A 112 -14.28 7.46 -9.93
C PHE A 112 -15.30 6.83 -8.97
N LYS A 113 -16.59 7.17 -9.12
CA LYS A 113 -17.67 6.72 -8.21
C LYS A 113 -18.10 5.27 -8.44
N ASP A 114 -17.79 4.76 -9.61
CA ASP A 114 -17.99 3.40 -10.08
C ASP A 114 -16.79 2.48 -9.77
N SER A 115 -15.74 3.00 -9.12
CA SER A 115 -14.61 2.19 -8.62
C SER A 115 -14.71 1.99 -7.10
N GLU A 116 -14.08 0.95 -6.58
CA GLU A 116 -14.06 0.63 -5.14
C GLU A 116 -12.65 0.62 -4.54
N ILE A 117 -12.50 1.18 -3.35
CA ILE A 117 -11.30 1.10 -2.53
C ILE A 117 -11.65 0.43 -1.20
N ILE A 118 -11.00 -0.68 -0.90
CA ILE A 118 -11.17 -1.44 0.34
C ILE A 118 -9.87 -1.37 1.12
N SER A 119 -9.96 -0.91 2.37
CA SER A 119 -8.83 -0.81 3.29
C SER A 119 -8.89 -1.91 4.34
N TYR A 120 -7.88 -2.76 4.34
CA TYR A 120 -7.63 -3.79 5.33
C TYR A 120 -6.62 -3.27 6.36
N TYR A 121 -6.97 -3.35 7.64
CA TYR A 121 -6.11 -2.87 8.74
C TYR A 121 -5.81 -3.99 9.74
N GLU A 122 -4.60 -3.95 10.30
CA GLU A 122 -4.16 -4.88 11.35
C GLU A 122 -4.85 -4.58 12.69
N THR A 123 -5.06 -5.62 13.50
CA THR A 123 -5.57 -5.50 14.87
C THR A 123 -4.68 -6.17 15.91
N GLU A 124 -3.66 -6.91 15.49
CA GLU A 124 -2.66 -7.50 16.38
C GLU A 124 -1.35 -6.70 16.28
N GLU A 125 -0.70 -6.49 17.41
CA GLU A 125 0.57 -5.75 17.44
C GLU A 125 1.72 -6.63 16.90
N THR A 126 2.62 -6.00 16.16
CA THR A 126 3.81 -6.65 15.62
C THR A 126 4.98 -6.55 16.62
N PRO A 127 5.67 -7.65 16.96
CA PRO A 127 6.93 -7.60 17.71
C PRO A 127 8.00 -6.85 16.92
N THR A 128 8.59 -5.84 17.55
CA THR A 128 9.53 -4.95 16.88
C THR A 128 10.93 -5.55 16.83
N ALA A 129 11.73 -5.08 15.88
CA ALA A 129 13.11 -5.53 15.77
C ALA A 129 13.97 -4.95 16.90
N GLN A 130 14.74 -5.81 17.54
CA GLN A 130 15.71 -5.49 18.58
C GLN A 130 17.01 -6.26 18.30
N MET A 131 18.15 -5.63 18.61
CA MET A 131 19.43 -6.33 18.57
C MET A 131 19.59 -7.16 19.84
N VAL A 132 19.77 -8.47 19.69
CA VAL A 132 20.04 -9.44 20.76
C VAL A 132 21.24 -10.27 20.33
N ASP A 133 22.30 -10.30 21.14
CA ASP A 133 23.54 -11.05 20.86
C ASP A 133 24.10 -10.82 19.43
N ASP A 134 24.22 -9.56 19.02
CA ASP A 134 24.65 -9.12 17.67
C ASP A 134 23.79 -9.64 16.50
N LYS A 135 22.56 -10.09 16.78
CA LYS A 135 21.57 -10.50 15.79
C LYS A 135 20.28 -9.69 15.91
N TRP A 136 19.68 -9.39 14.77
CA TRP A 136 18.36 -8.77 14.73
C TRP A 136 17.28 -9.82 14.96
N GLU A 137 16.53 -9.65 16.04
CA GLU A 137 15.40 -10.51 16.40
C GLU A 137 14.12 -9.69 16.55
N ARG A 138 12.97 -10.31 16.31
CA ARG A 138 11.64 -9.70 16.50
C ARG A 138 11.11 -9.98 17.91
N THR A 139 11.90 -9.61 18.91
CA THR A 139 11.63 -9.82 20.34
C THR A 139 11.40 -8.51 21.10
N GLY A 140 11.44 -7.38 20.39
CA GLY A 140 11.20 -6.06 20.97
C GLY A 140 9.73 -5.81 21.34
N LYS A 141 9.48 -4.64 21.93
CA LYS A 141 8.14 -4.19 22.31
C LYS A 141 7.18 -4.32 21.13
N THR A 142 6.01 -4.90 21.36
CA THR A 142 4.95 -5.00 20.35
C THR A 142 4.32 -3.63 20.09
N VAL A 143 4.04 -3.33 18.82
CA VAL A 143 3.36 -2.09 18.39
C VAL A 143 2.46 -2.37 17.20
N LEU A 144 1.39 -1.60 17.05
CA LEU A 144 0.69 -1.48 15.78
C LEU A 144 1.60 -0.71 14.82
N LEU A 145 2.09 -1.36 13.76
CA LEU A 145 3.04 -0.73 12.85
C LEU A 145 2.39 0.38 12.06
N VAL A 146 1.18 0.15 11.55
CA VAL A 146 0.43 1.12 10.76
C VAL A 146 -0.81 1.53 11.56
N PRO A 147 -0.84 2.77 12.10
CA PRO A 147 -2.00 3.28 12.80
C PRO A 147 -3.27 3.17 11.97
N TYR A 148 -4.41 2.90 12.62
CA TYR A 148 -5.71 2.73 11.96
C TYR A 148 -6.01 3.86 10.96
N ASP A 149 -5.88 5.12 11.38
CA ASP A 149 -6.17 6.29 10.55
C ASP A 149 -5.24 6.43 9.33
N SER A 150 -4.03 5.86 9.42
CA SER A 150 -3.08 5.74 8.32
C SER A 150 -3.52 4.65 7.34
N ALA A 151 -3.94 3.48 7.84
CA ALA A 151 -4.36 2.32 7.05
C ALA A 151 -5.68 2.56 6.28
N ILE A 152 -6.62 3.30 6.86
CA ILE A 152 -7.96 3.52 6.28
C ILE A 152 -8.06 4.73 5.36
N HIS A 153 -6.97 5.42 5.06
CA HIS A 153 -7.02 6.59 4.18
C HIS A 153 -7.55 6.22 2.79
N SER A 154 -8.74 6.73 2.49
CA SER A 154 -9.44 6.54 1.23
C SER A 154 -10.22 7.81 0.83
N ARG A 155 -11.13 7.68 -0.14
CA ARG A 155 -12.06 8.74 -0.55
C ARG A 155 -13.20 8.84 0.47
N PRO A 156 -13.87 10.00 0.60
CA PRO A 156 -14.86 10.21 1.66
C PRO A 156 -16.00 9.19 1.74
N TRP A 157 -16.38 8.58 0.61
CA TRP A 157 -17.47 7.59 0.54
C TRP A 157 -17.06 6.16 0.90
N GLU A 158 -15.77 5.91 1.11
CA GLU A 158 -15.23 4.59 1.50
C GLU A 158 -14.78 4.55 2.96
N LEU A 159 -15.20 5.54 3.75
CA LEU A 159 -14.92 5.61 5.19
C LEU A 159 -16.07 5.02 6.02
N THR A 160 -16.70 3.96 5.51
CA THR A 160 -17.79 3.22 6.17
C THR A 160 -17.39 1.75 6.32
N ASP A 161 -17.97 1.05 7.30
CA ASP A 161 -17.65 -0.36 7.62
C ASP A 161 -17.71 -1.32 6.43
N ARG A 162 -18.47 -1.01 5.37
CA ARG A 162 -18.49 -1.80 4.13
C ARG A 162 -17.11 -1.90 3.45
N TYR A 163 -16.29 -0.86 3.56
CA TYR A 163 -15.01 -0.71 2.84
C TYR A 163 -13.81 -0.84 3.78
N LEU A 164 -14.04 -0.93 5.09
CA LEU A 164 -13.02 -1.01 6.11
C LEU A 164 -13.04 -2.40 6.72
N VAL A 165 -12.01 -3.19 6.45
CA VAL A 165 -11.95 -4.60 6.84
C VAL A 165 -10.88 -4.80 7.90
N GLN A 166 -11.29 -5.20 9.09
CA GLN A 166 -10.35 -5.65 10.11
C GLN A 166 -9.71 -6.99 9.72
N VAL A 167 -8.41 -7.11 9.92
CA VAL A 167 -7.70 -8.38 9.79
C VAL A 167 -7.08 -8.72 11.13
N ASN A 168 -7.54 -9.82 11.75
CA ASN A 168 -7.03 -10.29 13.04
C ASN A 168 -5.67 -10.97 12.91
N ARG A 169 -4.68 -10.18 12.49
CA ARG A 169 -3.28 -10.50 12.26
C ARG A 169 -2.45 -9.23 12.42
N ASP A 170 -1.15 -9.43 12.63
CA ASP A 170 -0.15 -8.37 12.56
C ASP A 170 0.15 -7.96 11.10
N HIS A 171 0.83 -6.83 10.90
CA HIS A 171 1.17 -6.28 9.58
C HIS A 171 1.93 -7.26 8.67
N SER A 172 2.72 -8.16 9.24
CA SER A 172 3.54 -9.14 8.51
C SER A 172 2.73 -10.36 8.08
N GLU A 173 1.73 -10.74 8.86
CA GLU A 173 0.91 -11.93 8.64
C GLU A 173 -0.43 -11.62 7.94
N MET A 174 -0.85 -10.35 7.86
CA MET A 174 -2.17 -9.98 7.31
C MET A 174 -2.41 -10.37 5.85
N VAL A 175 -1.35 -10.69 5.09
CA VAL A 175 -1.42 -11.16 3.69
C VAL A 175 -0.91 -12.59 3.51
N LYS A 176 -0.61 -13.30 4.60
CA LYS A 176 -0.12 -14.68 4.56
C LYS A 176 -1.25 -15.65 4.85
N PHE A 177 -1.35 -16.68 4.01
CA PHE A 177 -2.25 -17.79 4.23
C PHE A 177 -1.41 -18.97 4.72
N SER A 178 -1.66 -19.45 5.94
CA SER A 178 -1.19 -20.76 6.35
C SER A 178 -1.93 -21.82 5.53
N GLU A 179 -1.24 -22.88 5.11
CA GLU A 179 -1.91 -24.05 4.53
C GLU A 179 -3.02 -24.50 5.49
N ARG A 180 -4.23 -24.71 4.96
CA ARG A 180 -5.29 -25.32 5.78
C ARG A 180 -4.79 -26.69 6.23
N PRO A 181 -4.98 -27.10 7.50
CA PRO A 181 -4.82 -28.49 7.87
C PRO A 181 -5.70 -29.32 6.92
N ARG A 182 -5.09 -30.26 6.20
CA ARG A 182 -5.83 -31.29 5.48
C ARG A 182 -6.52 -32.12 6.55
N TRP A 183 -7.84 -32.01 6.62
CA TRP A 183 -8.71 -32.86 7.44
C TRP A 183 -8.70 -34.29 6.92
#